data_AF-A0A968X6R7-F1
#
_entry.id   AF-A0A968X6R7-F1
#
_cell.length_a   1.000
_cell.length_b   1.000
_cell.length_c   1.000
_cell.angle_alpha   90.00
_cell.angle_beta   90.00
_cell.angle_gamma   90.00
#
_symmetry.space_group_name_H-M   'P 1'
#
loop_
_entity.id
_entity.type
_entity.pdbx_description
1 polymer ?
#
loop_
_entity_poly.entity_id
_entity_poly.type
_entity_poly.pdbx_seq_one_letter_code
_entity_poly.pdbx_strand_id
1 'polypeptide(L)'
;MISFEAFLSSYGRENGRYELRRGVPMPLAEPNANHEDVVAFLCLYLMNFCETQGLALVPRQNKQIRLVPDEDGLISTRYGDIVVFDGGEWERMKGLSISAVAYVAPPLVIEVVSTNWRDDYRVKLG
;
A
#
# COMPACT_ATOMS: atom_id res chain seq x y z
N MET A 1 -3.39 1.32 22.17
CA MET A 1 -2.56 0.85 21.05
C MET A 1 -2.93 -0.58 20.75
N ILE A 2 -2.97 -0.98 19.48
CA ILE A 2 -3.30 -2.34 19.05
C ILE A 2 -2.11 -2.97 18.30
N SER A 3 -2.01 -4.30 18.34
CA SER A 3 -0.99 -5.00 17.54
C SER A 3 -1.34 -4.99 16.06
N PHE A 4 -0.37 -5.34 15.21
CA PHE A 4 -0.58 -5.48 13.78
C PHE A 4 -1.61 -6.58 13.45
N GLU A 5 -1.58 -7.70 14.18
CA GLU A 5 -2.52 -8.81 14.00
C GLU A 5 -3.94 -8.39 14.39
N ALA A 6 -4.08 -7.68 15.52
CA ALA A 6 -5.37 -7.13 15.93
C ALA A 6 -5.87 -6.10 14.90
N PHE A 7 -4.99 -5.26 14.36
CA PHE A 7 -5.33 -4.34 13.29
C PHE A 7 -5.87 -5.06 12.05
N LEU A 8 -5.20 -6.13 11.58
CA LEU A 8 -5.66 -6.91 10.43
C LEU A 8 -7.02 -7.59 10.65
N SER A 9 -7.32 -8.00 11.89
CA SER A 9 -8.61 -8.60 12.23
C SER A 9 -9.74 -7.57 12.38
N SER A 10 -9.44 -6.36 12.83
CA SER A 10 -10.45 -5.34 13.15
C SER A 10 -10.69 -4.32 12.04
N TYR A 11 -9.69 -4.02 11.21
CA TYR A 11 -9.73 -2.99 10.18
C TYR A 11 -9.57 -3.63 8.80
N GLY A 12 -10.68 -4.19 8.31
CA GLY A 12 -10.80 -4.80 6.98
C GLY A 12 -11.53 -3.90 5.96
N ARG A 13 -11.81 -4.45 4.77
CA ARG A 13 -12.44 -3.74 3.63
C ARG A 13 -13.77 -3.05 3.98
N GLU A 14 -14.53 -3.60 4.93
CA GLU A 14 -15.87 -3.09 5.27
C GLU A 14 -15.83 -1.79 6.10
N ASN A 15 -14.71 -1.50 6.76
CA ASN A 15 -14.60 -0.34 7.65
C ASN A 15 -14.01 0.91 6.97
N GLY A 16 -13.59 0.81 5.71
CA GLY A 16 -12.82 1.83 5.00
C GLY A 16 -11.30 1.58 5.05
N ARG A 17 -10.50 2.51 4.54
CA ARG A 17 -9.03 2.38 4.49
C ARG A 17 -8.39 3.00 5.72
N TYR A 18 -7.52 2.25 6.39
CA TYR A 18 -6.76 2.69 7.56
C TYR A 18 -5.29 2.35 7.45
N GLU A 19 -4.44 3.20 8.00
CA GLU A 19 -3.04 2.90 8.29
C GLU A 19 -2.85 2.64 9.78
N LEU A 20 -2.02 1.67 10.13
CA LEU A 20 -1.56 1.51 11.50
C LEU A 20 -0.31 2.39 11.68
N ARG A 21 -0.36 3.38 12.56
CA ARG A 21 0.80 4.21 12.90
C ARG A 21 1.14 4.02 14.37
N ARG A 22 2.25 3.33 14.66
CA ARG A 22 2.71 3.04 16.03
C ARG A 22 1.59 2.50 16.95
N GLY A 23 0.84 1.53 16.44
CA GLY A 23 -0.27 0.91 17.18
C GLY A 23 -1.57 1.73 17.22
N VAL A 24 -1.68 2.82 16.46
CA VAL A 24 -2.90 3.64 16.34
C VAL A 24 -3.47 3.52 14.91
N PRO A 25 -4.70 3.01 14.73
CA PRO A 25 -5.38 3.04 13.44
C PRO A 25 -5.75 4.46 13.05
N MET A 26 -5.33 4.89 11.87
CA MET A 26 -5.55 6.23 11.32
C MET A 26 -6.34 6.09 10.02
N PRO A 27 -7.53 6.72 9.90
CA PRO A 27 -8.31 6.67 8.67
C PRO A 27 -7.58 7.36 7.53
N LEU A 28 -7.72 6.84 6.32
CA LEU A 28 -7.29 7.51 5.09
C LEU A 28 -8.44 8.28 4.47
N ALA A 29 -8.11 9.45 3.92
CA ALA A 29 -9.02 10.15 3.04
C ALA A 29 -9.20 9.38 1.72
N GLU A 30 -10.40 9.44 1.17
CA GLU A 30 -10.65 8.91 -0.18
C GLU A 30 -10.01 9.81 -1.23
N PRO A 31 -9.46 9.24 -2.32
CA PRO A 31 -8.83 10.02 -3.36
C PRO A 31 -9.90 10.77 -4.15
N ASN A 32 -9.54 11.89 -4.77
CA ASN A 32 -10.42 12.54 -5.73
C ASN A 32 -10.29 11.87 -7.11
N ALA A 33 -11.26 12.12 -7.99
CA ALA A 33 -11.30 11.51 -9.33
C ALA A 33 -10.02 11.76 -10.17
N ASN A 34 -9.42 12.95 -10.09
CA ASN A 34 -8.18 13.24 -10.82
C ASN A 34 -7.01 12.38 -10.32
N HIS A 35 -6.93 12.16 -9.01
CA HIS A 35 -5.94 11.26 -8.42
C HIS A 35 -6.17 9.83 -8.88
N GLU A 36 -7.42 9.37 -8.87
CA GLU A 36 -7.78 8.02 -9.34
C GLU A 36 -7.43 7.80 -10.82
N ASP A 37 -7.70 8.77 -11.69
CA ASP A 37 -7.35 8.71 -13.11
C ASP A 37 -5.84 8.54 -13.32
N VAL A 38 -5.02 9.31 -12.59
CA VAL A 38 -3.55 9.21 -12.66
C VAL A 38 -3.06 7.86 -12.16
N VAL A 39 -3.56 7.39 -11.02
CA VAL A 39 -3.20 6.08 -10.45
C VAL A 39 -3.59 4.95 -11.39
N ALA A 40 -4.80 5.00 -11.95
CA ALA A 40 -5.29 3.98 -12.87
C ALA A 40 -4.46 3.91 -14.15
N PHE A 41 -4.20 5.06 -14.77
CA PHE A 41 -3.37 5.17 -15.97
C PHE A 41 -1.95 4.65 -15.73
N LEU A 42 -1.28 5.12 -14.67
CA LEU A 42 0.10 4.74 -14.38
C LEU A 42 0.21 3.25 -14.04
N CYS A 43 -0.75 2.69 -13.30
CA CYS A 43 -0.75 1.26 -13.01
C CYS A 43 -0.92 0.42 -14.29
N LEU A 44 -1.81 0.82 -15.20
CA LEU A 44 -1.99 0.14 -16.48
C LEU A 44 -0.71 0.19 -17.33
N TYR A 45 -0.09 1.36 -17.40
CA TYR A 45 1.18 1.54 -18.10
C TYR A 45 2.27 0.61 -17.55
N LEU A 46 2.41 0.54 -16.22
CA LEU A 46 3.40 -0.32 -15.57
C LEU A 46 3.12 -1.81 -15.81
N MET A 47 1.85 -2.24 -15.78
CA MET A 47 1.50 -3.62 -16.08
C MET A 47 1.91 -3.99 -17.50
N ASN A 48 1.58 -3.17 -18.50
CA ASN A 48 1.97 -3.38 -19.89
C ASN A 48 3.51 -3.35 -20.05
N PHE A 49 4.19 -2.43 -19.39
CA PHE A 49 5.66 -2.39 -19.42
C PHE A 49 6.26 -3.69 -18.88
N CYS A 50 5.82 -4.17 -17.72
CA CYS A 50 6.34 -5.41 -17.13
C CYS A 50 6.09 -6.62 -18.05
N GLU A 51 4.90 -6.70 -18.66
CA GLU A 51 4.55 -7.78 -19.60
C GLU A 51 5.41 -7.73 -20.86
N THR A 52 5.52 -6.57 -21.51
CA THR A 52 6.31 -6.41 -22.75
C THR A 52 7.81 -6.68 -22.55
N GLN A 53 8.33 -6.40 -21.35
CA GLN A 53 9.72 -6.63 -20.99
C GLN A 53 9.96 -8.02 -20.38
N GLY A 54 8.93 -8.85 -20.18
CA GLY A 54 9.06 -10.17 -19.57
C GLY A 54 9.50 -10.13 -18.10
N LEU A 55 9.18 -9.06 -17.37
CA LEU A 55 9.55 -8.90 -15.96
C LEU A 55 8.58 -9.69 -15.08
N ALA A 56 9.14 -10.45 -14.13
CA ALA A 56 8.37 -11.13 -13.08
C ALA A 56 7.92 -10.12 -11.99
N LEU A 57 7.29 -9.02 -12.38
CA LEU A 57 6.82 -7.96 -11.52
C LEU A 57 5.32 -7.75 -11.69
N VAL A 58 4.63 -7.48 -10.59
CA VAL A 58 3.15 -7.38 -10.56
C VAL A 58 2.70 -6.06 -9.94
N PRO A 59 2.44 -5.01 -10.75
CA PRO A 59 1.86 -3.76 -10.27
C PRO A 59 0.39 -3.92 -9.83
N ARG A 60 0.04 -3.34 -8.68
CA ARG A 60 -1.33 -3.32 -8.13
C ARG A 60 -1.65 -1.99 -7.47
N GLN A 61 -2.87 -1.52 -7.65
CA GLN A 61 -3.36 -0.28 -7.04
C GLN A 61 -3.80 -0.49 -5.59
N ASN A 62 -3.74 0.58 -4.79
CA ASN A 62 -4.36 0.70 -3.47
C ASN A 62 -4.01 -0.47 -2.54
N LYS A 63 -2.72 -0.75 -2.38
CA LYS A 63 -2.23 -1.87 -1.57
C LYS A 63 -1.62 -1.40 -0.28
N GLN A 64 -1.98 -2.08 0.80
CA GLN A 64 -1.39 -1.85 2.09
C GLN A 64 -0.05 -2.60 2.19
N ILE A 65 0.95 -1.93 2.74
CA ILE A 65 2.31 -2.45 2.96
C ILE A 65 2.63 -2.42 4.45
N ARG A 66 3.27 -3.48 4.93
CA ARG A 66 3.84 -3.52 6.28
C ARG A 66 5.20 -2.83 6.27
N LEU A 67 5.43 -1.92 7.21
CA LEU A 67 6.73 -1.30 7.41
C LEU A 67 7.59 -2.13 8.37
N VAL A 68 8.90 -1.91 8.29
CA VAL A 68 9.85 -2.42 9.28
C VAL A 68 9.46 -1.87 10.66
N PRO A 69 9.54 -2.68 11.74
CA PRO A 69 9.32 -2.19 13.09
C PRO A 69 10.22 -0.98 13.42
N ASP A 70 9.68 -0.02 14.16
CA ASP A 70 10.46 1.12 14.67
C ASP A 70 11.40 0.72 15.82
N GLU A 71 12.09 1.69 16.41
CA GLU A 71 13.02 1.47 17.54
C GLU A 71 12.35 0.86 18.77
N ASP A 72 11.03 1.07 18.93
CA ASP A 72 10.21 0.49 20.00
C ASP A 72 9.64 -0.90 19.62
N GLY A 73 9.97 -1.41 18.44
CA GLY A 73 9.46 -2.67 17.91
C GLY A 73 8.01 -2.60 17.40
N LEU A 74 7.44 -1.41 17.23
CA LEU A 74 6.07 -1.24 16.77
C LEU A 74 5.98 -1.34 15.25
N ILE A 75 5.06 -2.20 14.79
CA ILE A 75 4.77 -2.35 13.36
C ILE A 75 3.78 -1.27 12.93
N SER A 76 4.10 -0.60 11.82
CA SER A 76 3.21 0.33 11.14
C SER A 76 2.86 -0.18 9.74
N THR A 77 1.77 0.33 9.16
CA THR A 77 1.37 0.07 7.78
C THR A 77 1.19 1.36 7.02
N ARG A 78 1.35 1.28 5.70
CA ARG A 78 1.08 2.38 4.76
C ARG A 78 0.26 1.89 3.59
N TYR A 79 -0.55 2.76 3.00
CA TYR A 79 -1.19 2.47 1.71
C TYR A 79 -0.36 3.10 0.59
N GLY A 80 0.09 2.26 -0.34
CA GLY A 80 0.65 2.70 -1.61
C GLY A 80 -0.45 2.87 -2.64
N ASP A 81 -0.43 3.98 -3.39
CA ASP A 81 -1.31 4.17 -4.53
C ASP A 81 -1.07 3.10 -5.59
N ILE A 82 0.22 2.79 -5.85
CA ILE A 82 0.65 1.64 -6.65
C ILE A 82 1.78 0.92 -5.92
N VAL A 83 1.65 -0.39 -5.78
CA VAL A 83 2.70 -1.27 -5.25
C VAL A 83 3.05 -2.29 -6.32
N VAL A 84 4.34 -2.41 -6.64
CA VAL A 84 4.87 -3.43 -7.55
C VAL A 84 5.47 -4.55 -6.74
N PHE A 85 4.89 -5.74 -6.86
CA PHE A 85 5.32 -6.94 -6.18
C PHE A 85 6.31 -7.74 -7.03
N ASP A 86 7.17 -8.51 -6.38
CA ASP A 86 7.81 -9.67 -7.01
C ASP A 86 6.74 -10.70 -7.40
N GLY A 87 6.89 -11.35 -8.55
CA GLY A 87 5.93 -12.31 -9.08
C GLY A 87 5.77 -13.55 -8.20
N GLY A 88 6.86 -14.08 -7.65
CA GLY A 88 6.82 -15.23 -6.74
C GLY A 88 6.11 -14.87 -5.43
N GLU A 89 6.39 -13.69 -4.88
CA GLU A 89 5.70 -13.19 -3.70
C GLU A 89 4.21 -12.94 -3.96
N TRP A 90 3.86 -12.41 -5.13
CA TRP A 90 2.47 -12.23 -5.54
C TRP A 90 1.71 -13.56 -5.62
N GLU A 91 2.32 -14.58 -6.22
CA GLU A 91 1.75 -15.93 -6.28
C GLU A 91 1.56 -16.53 -4.88
N ARG A 92 2.55 -16.38 -3.99
CA ARG A 92 2.45 -16.79 -2.58
C ARG A 92 1.28 -16.10 -1.89
N MET A 93 1.11 -14.79 -2.10
CA MET A 93 0.04 -13.99 -1.48
C MET A 93 -1.35 -14.41 -1.94
N LYS A 94 -1.54 -14.83 -3.21
CA LYS A 94 -2.84 -15.36 -3.68
C LYS A 94 -3.31 -16.60 -2.91
N GLY A 95 -2.39 -17.35 -2.31
CA GLY A 95 -2.70 -18.51 -1.48
C GLY A 95 -3.04 -18.19 -0.01
N LEU A 96 -2.92 -16.93 0.42
CA LEU A 96 -3.19 -16.54 1.80
C LEU A 96 -4.67 -16.20 1.99
N SER A 97 -5.27 -16.67 3.09
CA SER A 97 -6.65 -16.35 3.50
C SER A 97 -6.78 -15.01 4.25
N ILE A 98 -5.66 -14.38 4.58
CA ILE A 98 -5.59 -13.11 5.32
C ILE A 98 -5.58 -11.93 4.33
N SER A 99 -6.13 -10.79 4.77
CA SER A 99 -6.01 -9.46 4.16
C SER A 99 -4.69 -9.27 3.39
N ALA A 100 -4.80 -8.81 2.13
CA ALA A 100 -3.70 -8.67 1.17
C ALA A 100 -2.74 -7.50 1.49
N VAL A 101 -2.15 -7.51 2.68
CA VAL A 101 -1.03 -6.64 3.05
C VAL A 101 0.26 -7.23 2.49
N ALA A 102 1.12 -6.39 1.91
CA ALA A 102 2.47 -6.79 1.56
C ALA A 102 3.26 -7.02 2.84
N TYR A 103 3.54 -8.29 3.16
CA TYR A 103 4.33 -8.66 4.35
C TYR A 103 5.83 -8.51 4.10
N VAL A 104 6.25 -8.59 2.84
CA VAL A 104 7.62 -8.37 2.39
C VAL A 104 7.72 -6.99 1.75
N ALA A 105 8.86 -6.31 1.96
CA ALA A 105 9.13 -5.03 1.32
C ALA A 105 9.03 -5.17 -0.21
N PRO A 106 8.09 -4.45 -0.87
CA PRO A 106 7.90 -4.56 -2.30
C PRO A 106 9.07 -3.90 -3.06
N PRO A 107 9.41 -4.38 -4.27
CA PRO A 107 10.39 -3.75 -5.15
C PRO A 107 10.16 -2.26 -5.42
N LEU A 108 8.90 -1.82 -5.52
CA LEU A 108 8.56 -0.42 -5.79
C LEU A 108 7.21 -0.06 -5.17
N VAL A 109 7.13 1.15 -4.60
CA VAL A 109 5.90 1.80 -4.16
C VAL A 109 5.86 3.18 -4.80
N ILE A 110 4.70 3.57 -5.34
CA ILE A 110 4.46 4.88 -5.94
C ILE A 110 3.30 5.54 -5.19
N GLU A 111 3.51 6.80 -4.83
CA GLU A 111 2.53 7.70 -4.25
C GLU A 111 2.28 8.83 -5.24
N VAL A 112 1.04 8.97 -5.70
CA VAL A 112 0.61 10.12 -6.48
C VAL A 112 0.30 11.24 -5.48
N VAL A 113 0.88 12.41 -5.69
CA VAL A 113 0.61 13.59 -4.86
C VAL A 113 -0.29 14.54 -5.62
N SER A 114 -1.27 15.10 -4.91
CA SER A 114 -2.09 16.17 -5.49
C SER A 114 -1.32 17.49 -5.49
N THR A 115 -1.81 18.49 -6.23
CA THR A 115 -1.20 19.83 -6.34
C THR A 115 -1.09 20.58 -5.01
N ASN A 116 -1.70 20.09 -3.92
CA ASN A 116 -1.51 20.60 -2.57
C ASN A 116 -0.33 19.92 -1.83
N TRP A 117 0.73 19.58 -2.58
CA TRP A 117 1.90 18.80 -2.18
C TRP A 117 2.61 19.27 -0.89
N ARG A 118 2.45 20.55 -0.52
CA ARG A 118 3.03 21.14 0.69
C ARG A 118 2.41 20.60 1.98
N ASP A 119 1.12 20.23 1.94
CA ASP A 119 0.43 19.59 3.07
C ASP A 119 0.66 18.06 3.06
N ASP A 120 0.72 17.43 1.88
CA ASP A 120 0.91 15.97 1.75
C ASP A 120 2.29 15.48 2.24
N TYR A 121 3.37 16.24 1.96
CA TYR A 121 4.72 15.86 2.38
C TYR A 121 4.88 15.83 3.91
N ARG A 122 4.17 16.72 4.62
CA ARG A 122 4.28 16.88 6.07
C ARG A 122 3.61 15.74 6.85
N VAL A 123 2.68 15.01 6.22
CA VAL A 123 1.93 13.90 6.82
C VAL A 123 2.48 12.53 6.40
N LYS A 124 3.13 12.42 5.23
CA LYS A 124 3.62 11.14 4.69
C LYS A 124 5.05 10.77 5.11
N LEU A 125 5.87 11.71 5.59
CA LEU A 125 7.26 11.47 6.02
C LEU A 125 7.50 11.65 7.53
N GLY A 126 6.45 11.90 8.31
CA GLY A 126 6.48 11.96 9.78
C GLY A 126 5.93 10.68 10.42
#